data_AF-A0A846MX63-F1
#
_entry.id   AF-A0A846MX63-F1
#
_cell.length_a   1.000
_cell.length_b   1.000
_cell.length_c   1.000
_cell.angle_alpha   90.00
_cell.angle_beta   90.00
_cell.angle_gamma   90.00
#
_symmetry.space_group_name_H-M   'P 1'
#
loop_
_entity.id
_entity.type
_entity.pdbx_description
1 polymer ?
#
loop_
_entity_poly.entity_id
_entity_poly.type
_entity_poly.pdbx_seq_one_letter_code
_entity_poly.pdbx_strand_id
1 'polypeptide(L)' 'MEKSRRTFRWHYLLLCLPLALLWVPFYNRLEPALFGLPFFYWYQMAWVVLAALLTFLVYWLDGRKA' A
#
# COMPACT_ATOMS: atom_id res chain seq x y z
N MET A 1 27.75 -23.59 -9.60
CA MET A 1 26.65 -22.98 -8.81
C MET A 1 26.48 -21.54 -9.27
N GLU A 2 25.77 -21.33 -10.38
CA GLU A 2 25.44 -20.00 -10.91
C GLU A 2 24.61 -19.28 -9.84
N LYS A 3 25.22 -18.33 -9.13
CA LYS A 3 24.51 -17.53 -8.12
C LYS A 3 23.61 -16.60 -8.90
N SER A 4 22.41 -17.10 -9.24
CA SER A 4 21.33 -16.34 -9.84
C SER A 4 21.24 -15.04 -9.05
N ARG A 5 21.73 -13.95 -9.66
CA ARG A 5 21.45 -12.61 -9.17
C ARG A 5 19.96 -12.42 -9.43
N ARG A 6 19.12 -12.99 -8.56
CA ARG A 6 17.75 -12.52 -8.41
C ARG A 6 17.94 -11.07 -8.04
N THR A 7 17.81 -10.18 -9.03
CA THR A 7 17.82 -8.76 -8.82
C THR A 7 16.64 -8.52 -7.91
N PHE A 8 16.90 -8.48 -6.61
CA PHE A 8 15.88 -8.32 -5.61
C PHE A 8 15.33 -6.92 -5.86
N ARG A 9 14.17 -6.86 -6.51
CA ARG A 9 13.53 -5.62 -6.90
C ARG A 9 12.93 -5.04 -5.63
N TRP A 10 13.78 -4.39 -4.84
CA TRP A 10 13.48 -3.80 -3.52
C TRP A 10 12.19 -2.97 -3.50
N HIS A 11 11.82 -2.37 -4.63
CA HIS A 11 10.57 -1.62 -4.80
C HIS A 11 9.30 -2.47 -4.60
N TYR A 12 9.34 -3.80 -4.77
CA TYR A 12 8.19 -4.67 -4.47
C TYR A 12 7.86 -4.74 -2.98
N LEU A 13 8.79 -4.38 -2.09
CA LEU A 13 8.51 -4.27 -0.65
C LEU A 13 7.45 -3.20 -0.34
N LEU A 14 7.25 -2.22 -1.23
CA LEU A 14 6.17 -1.23 -1.11
C LEU A 14 4.77 -1.88 -1.18
N LEU A 15 4.65 -3.04 -1.80
CA LEU A 15 3.39 -3.81 -1.84
C LEU A 15 3.10 -4.55 -0.54
N CYS A 16 4.03 -4.61 0.41
CA CYS A 16 3.80 -5.13 1.76
C CYS A 16 3.11 -4.10 2.68
N LEU A 17 2.98 -2.84 2.25
CA LEU A 17 2.33 -1.78 3.03
C LEU A 17 0.88 -2.11 3.47
N PRO A 18 0.04 -2.83 2.69
CA PRO A 18 -1.29 -3.25 3.12
C PRO A 18 -1.28 -4.18 4.34
N LEU A 19 -0.15 -4.79 4.72
CA LEU A 19 -0.04 -5.54 5.97
C LEU A 19 -0.26 -4.64 7.20
N ALA A 20 -0.05 -3.33 7.07
CA ALA A 20 -0.42 -2.37 8.11
C ALA A 20 -1.94 -2.32 8.38
N LEU A 21 -2.78 -2.73 7.42
CA LEU A 21 -4.23 -2.87 7.62
C LEU A 21 -4.60 -4.07 8.51
N LEU A 22 -3.68 -4.99 8.80
CA LEU A 22 -3.98 -6.09 9.73
C LEU A 22 -4.10 -5.61 11.19
N TRP A 23 -3.66 -4.38 11.49
CA TRP A 23 -3.83 -3.77 12.81
C TRP A 23 -5.24 -3.15 12.96
N VAL A 24 -6.24 -4.02 13.01
CA VAL A 24 -7.66 -3.66 13.16
C VAL A 24 -7.95 -2.64 14.27
N PRO A 25 -7.41 -2.76 15.50
CA PRO A 25 -7.78 -1.82 16.57
C PRO A 25 -7.29 -0.38 16.34
N PHE A 26 -6.40 -0.14 15.37
CA PHE A 26 -5.89 1.21 15.06
C PHE A 26 -6.94 2.05 14.32
N TYR A 27 -7.69 1.42 13.42
CA TYR A 27 -8.64 2.09 12.56
C TYR A 27 -10.10 1.71 12.80
N ASN A 28 -10.36 0.79 13.74
CA ASN A 28 -11.69 0.53 14.26
C ASN A 28 -12.14 1.65 15.22
N ARG A 29 -12.25 2.87 14.69
CA ARG A 29 -12.74 4.05 15.38
C ARG A 29 -13.84 4.67 14.54
N LEU A 30 -14.81 5.29 15.18
CA LEU A 30 -15.89 6.01 14.49
C LEU A 30 -15.48 7.45 14.18
N GLU A 31 -14.68 8.06 15.05
CA GLU A 31 -14.18 9.42 14.91
C GLU A 31 -12.69 9.44 14.50
N PRO A 32 -12.26 10.44 13.71
CA PRO A 32 -13.05 11.53 13.14
C PRO A 32 -13.94 11.08 11.98
N ALA A 33 -15.20 11.52 12.00
CA ALA A 33 -16.10 11.36 10.87
C ALA A 33 -15.86 12.48 9.85
N LEU A 34 -15.69 12.13 8.57
CA LEU A 34 -15.55 13.09 7.47
C LEU A 34 -16.82 13.06 6.65
N PHE A 35 -17.50 14.21 6.50
CA PHE A 35 -18.76 14.31 5.76
C PHE A 35 -19.85 13.31 6.22
N GLY A 36 -19.85 12.93 7.50
CA GLY A 36 -20.73 11.91 8.06
C GLY A 36 -20.28 10.46 7.83
N LEU A 37 -19.15 10.23 7.16
CA LEU A 37 -18.51 8.91 7.02
C LEU A 37 -17.59 8.65 8.22
N PRO A 38 -17.80 7.56 8.99
CA PRO A 38 -16.92 7.20 10.09
C PRO A 38 -15.48 6.92 9.66
N PHE A 39 -14.53 7.08 10.59
CA PHE A 39 -13.09 6.86 10.36
C PHE A 39 -12.76 5.55 9.66
N PHE A 40 -13.35 4.45 10.14
CA PHE A 40 -13.19 3.13 9.55
C PHE A 40 -13.37 3.10 8.03
N TYR A 41 -14.43 3.73 7.51
CA TYR A 41 -14.81 3.64 6.10
C TYR A 41 -13.92 4.50 5.21
N TRP A 42 -13.73 5.77 5.55
CA TRP A 42 -12.93 6.65 4.71
C TRP A 42 -11.45 6.27 4.74
N TYR A 43 -10.97 5.74 5.87
CA TYR A 43 -9.61 5.23 5.99
C TYR A 43 -9.38 4.05 5.03
N GLN A 44 -10.28 3.06 4.99
CA GLN A 44 -10.20 1.96 4.02
C GLN A 44 -10.21 2.46 2.57
N MET A 45 -11.02 3.46 2.26
CA MET A 45 -11.09 4.03 0.91
C MET A 45 -9.80 4.77 0.53
N ALA A 46 -9.20 5.51 1.47
CA ALA A 46 -7.88 6.11 1.29
C ALA A 46 -6.80 5.05 1.02
N TRP A 47 -6.89 3.89 1.66
CA TRP A 47 -5.98 2.76 1.42
C TRP A 47 -6.11 2.16 0.02
N VAL A 48 -7.31 2.13 -0.57
CA VAL A 48 -7.51 1.69 -1.96
C VAL A 48 -6.76 2.63 -2.92
N VAL A 49 -6.92 3.94 -2.74
CA VAL A 49 -6.22 4.95 -3.56
C VAL A 49 -4.71 4.85 -3.36
N LEU A 50 -4.25 4.72 -2.11
CA LEU A 50 -2.84 4.56 -1.80
C LEU A 50 -2.24 3.31 -2.45
N ALA A 51 -2.93 2.17 -2.40
CA ALA A 51 -2.47 0.92 -3.02
C ALA A 51 -2.36 1.06 -4.56
N ALA A 52 -3.32 1.73 -5.20
CA ALA A 52 -3.27 2.03 -6.62
C ALA A 52 -2.07 2.91 -6.98
N LEU A 53 -1.82 3.97 -6.19
CA LEU A 53 -0.67 4.86 -6.36
C LEU A 53 0.67 4.14 -6.16
N LEU A 54 0.77 3.27 -5.15
CA LEU A 54 1.96 2.46 -4.92
C LEU A 54 2.22 1.50 -6.07
N THR A 55 1.18 0.84 -6.58
CA THR A 55 1.27 -0.06 -7.74
C THR A 55 1.73 0.70 -8.97
N PHE A 56 1.14 1.87 -9.23
CA PHE A 56 1.55 2.76 -10.32
C PHE A 56 3.01 3.20 -10.18
N LEU A 57 3.44 3.60 -8.97
CA LEU A 57 4.81 4.00 -8.71
C LEU A 57 5.80 2.86 -8.93
N VAL A 58 5.48 1.65 -8.46
CA VAL A 58 6.30 0.45 -8.69
C VAL A 58 6.40 0.14 -10.18
N TYR A 59 5.28 0.19 -10.91
CA TYR A 59 5.26 -0.01 -12.35
C TYR A 59 6.12 1.03 -13.08
N TRP A 60 6.00 2.31 -12.73
CA TRP A 60 6.75 3.39 -13.35
C TRP A 60 8.25 3.34 -13.04
N LEU A 61 8.63 3.02 -11.80
CA LEU A 61 10.03 2.82 -11.41
C LEU A 61 10.67 1.60 -12.08
N ASP A 62 9.87 0.60 -12.45
CA ASP A 62 10.33 -0.53 -13.22
C ASP A 62 10.43 -0.22 -14.72
N GLY A 63 9.43 0.47 -15.28
CA GLY A 63 9.45 0.91 -16.67
C GLY A 63 10.60 1.87 -16.99
N ARG A 64 11.10 2.62 -15.99
CA ARG A 64 12.32 3.43 -16.11
C ARG A 64 13.62 2.63 -16.19
N LYS A 65 13.59 1.32 -15.92
CA LYS A 65 14.77 0.44 -15.95
C LYS A 65 14.86 -0.40 -17.23
N ALA A 66 13.98 -0.15 -18.20
CA ALA A 66 14.05 -0.71 -19.55
C ALA A 66 14.86 0.21 -20.48
#